data_AF-H1CXC7-F1
#
_entry.id   AF-H1CXC7-F1
#
_cell.length_a   1.000
_cell.length_b   1.000
_cell.length_c   1.000
_cell.angle_alpha   90.00
_cell.angle_beta   90.00
_cell.angle_gamma   90.00
#
_symmetry.space_group_name_H-M   'P 1'
#
loop_
_entity.id
_entity.type
_entity.pdbx_description
1 polymer ?
#
loop_
_entity_poly.entity_id
_entity_poly.type
_entity_poly.pdbx_seq_one_letter_code
_entity_poly.pdbx_strand_id
1 'polypeptide(L)'
;MTADNLTFSLEIDFIPDIAEGRNEFKHKMKEVAEKHEGTYILDPKGRPIISGLAKDDVEDTLKDLGLLAFGSWPSCILTCTMTTPLPIRSVGMSDGWDIYTGKKTFFAFAQFPSDALSIMTKACTYYLEHENYQSMEEFIDNMGYEAFRDAVLGNTMPGASEGEAGDYYGGGFASPDVPPLKEGDFVRPENNIMQIIEVYPEMGPFLMEYGMSCVGCFVSYDENLWQAAQSHGMDVFEIIGEMNEFIADKYKKPLLTNDTPMETILTMYPQLLPVFQEEKIAMPSDMKTTIGTMCRDAGVDSAALIAKCDERLRGKDEA
;
A
#
# COMPACT_ATOMS: atom_id res chain seq x y z
N MET A 1 16.15 -24.40 6.34
CA MET A 1 14.98 -24.05 5.51
C MET A 1 15.50 -23.10 4.44
N THR A 2 15.09 -23.23 3.19
CA THR A 2 15.43 -22.25 2.13
C THR A 2 14.18 -21.43 1.81
N ALA A 3 14.35 -20.24 1.26
CA ALA A 3 13.24 -19.39 0.84
C ALA A 3 12.25 -20.13 -0.08
N ASP A 4 12.78 -20.96 -0.99
CA ASP A 4 12.00 -21.75 -1.94
C ASP A 4 11.15 -22.87 -1.30
N ASN A 5 11.42 -23.22 -0.05
CA ASN A 5 10.72 -24.29 0.68
C ASN A 5 9.90 -23.76 1.88
N LEU A 6 9.58 -22.46 1.88
CA LEU A 6 8.68 -21.87 2.88
C LEU A 6 7.28 -22.43 2.69
N THR A 7 6.75 -23.02 3.75
CA THR A 7 5.36 -23.49 3.82
C THR A 7 4.53 -22.54 4.68
N PHE A 8 3.25 -22.45 4.39
CA PHE A 8 2.31 -21.61 5.12
C PHE A 8 1.23 -22.45 5.78
N SER A 9 0.66 -21.92 6.87
CA SER A 9 -0.54 -22.46 7.47
C SER A 9 -1.58 -21.37 7.65
N LEU A 10 -2.85 -21.72 7.51
CA LEU A 10 -4.01 -20.86 7.72
C LEU A 10 -4.78 -21.37 8.92
N GLU A 11 -4.85 -20.58 9.98
CA GLU A 11 -5.58 -20.87 11.20
C GLU A 11 -6.83 -20.00 11.30
N ILE A 12 -7.96 -20.59 11.66
CA ILE A 12 -9.24 -19.86 11.67
C ILE A 12 -9.76 -19.72 13.08
N ASP A 13 -9.93 -18.48 13.53
CA ASP A 13 -10.66 -18.18 14.76
C ASP A 13 -12.11 -17.89 14.43
N PHE A 14 -13.02 -18.62 15.08
CA PHE A 14 -14.46 -18.35 14.96
C PHE A 14 -14.91 -17.31 15.98
N ILE A 15 -15.93 -16.54 15.62
CA ILE A 15 -16.62 -15.62 16.55
C ILE A 15 -17.23 -16.46 17.69
N PRO A 16 -16.84 -16.27 18.97
CA PRO A 16 -17.20 -17.17 20.07
C PRO A 16 -18.69 -17.48 20.20
N ASP A 17 -19.55 -16.50 19.94
CA ASP A 17 -21.00 -16.60 20.15
C ASP A 17 -21.80 -17.09 18.93
N ILE A 18 -21.15 -17.26 17.77
CA ILE A 18 -21.80 -17.69 16.51
C ILE A 18 -21.41 -19.12 16.18
N ALA A 19 -22.29 -20.09 16.45
CA ALA A 19 -22.06 -21.51 16.12
C ALA A 19 -22.53 -21.90 14.70
N GLU A 20 -23.47 -21.13 14.14
CA GLU A 20 -24.00 -21.33 12.80
C GLU A 20 -22.87 -21.20 11.75
N GLY A 21 -22.90 -22.01 10.70
CA GLY A 21 -21.88 -22.02 9.64
C GLY A 21 -20.54 -22.66 10.00
N ARG A 22 -20.17 -22.83 11.28
CA ARG A 22 -18.84 -23.37 11.66
C ARG A 22 -18.56 -24.77 11.12
N ASN A 23 -19.52 -25.69 11.22
CA ASN A 23 -19.33 -27.07 10.78
C ASN A 23 -19.25 -27.17 9.25
N GLU A 24 -20.07 -26.38 8.55
CA GLU A 24 -20.01 -26.25 7.09
C GLU A 24 -18.66 -25.68 6.65
N PHE A 25 -18.19 -24.62 7.32
CA PHE A 25 -16.89 -24.04 7.03
C PHE A 25 -15.74 -25.01 7.32
N LYS A 26 -15.80 -25.78 8.41
CA LYS A 26 -14.81 -26.84 8.69
C LYS A 26 -14.79 -27.91 7.61
N HIS A 27 -15.96 -28.31 7.10
CA HIS A 27 -16.05 -29.24 5.99
C HIS A 27 -15.40 -28.67 4.73
N LYS A 28 -15.74 -27.42 4.39
CA LYS A 28 -15.15 -26.66 3.28
C LYS A 28 -13.62 -26.57 3.41
N MET A 29 -13.10 -26.26 4.59
CA MET A 29 -11.65 -26.23 4.84
C MET A 29 -10.98 -27.57 4.56
N LYS A 30 -11.64 -28.69 4.85
CA LYS A 30 -11.09 -30.01 4.56
C LYS A 30 -11.01 -30.26 3.05
N GLU A 31 -12.07 -29.94 2.31
CA GLU A 31 -12.10 -30.07 0.84
C GLU A 31 -11.06 -29.16 0.17
N VAL A 32 -10.96 -27.91 0.62
CA VAL A 32 -10.00 -26.94 0.08
C VAL A 32 -8.55 -27.33 0.42
N ALA A 33 -8.30 -27.87 1.63
CA ALA A 33 -6.98 -28.39 1.97
C ALA A 33 -6.55 -29.52 1.02
N GLU A 34 -7.43 -30.49 0.76
CA GLU A 34 -7.15 -31.59 -0.19
C GLU A 34 -6.93 -31.07 -1.63
N LYS A 35 -7.63 -30.02 -2.04
CA LYS A 35 -7.50 -29.39 -3.38
C LYS A 35 -6.12 -28.75 -3.58
N HIS A 36 -5.58 -28.11 -2.55
CA HIS A 36 -4.33 -27.32 -2.62
C HIS A 36 -3.15 -28.02 -1.94
N GLU A 37 -3.18 -29.36 -1.92
CA GLU A 37 -2.12 -30.22 -1.35
C GLU A 37 -1.76 -29.92 0.12
N GLY A 38 -2.66 -29.25 0.84
CA GLY A 38 -2.54 -28.93 2.26
C GLY A 38 -3.11 -30.04 3.16
N THR A 39 -2.79 -29.95 4.45
CA THR A 39 -3.30 -30.87 5.47
C THR A 39 -4.23 -30.15 6.44
N TYR A 40 -5.49 -30.58 6.49
CA TYR A 40 -6.45 -30.11 7.50
C TYR A 40 -6.22 -30.77 8.86
N ILE A 41 -6.04 -29.98 9.90
CA ILE A 41 -5.91 -30.43 11.29
C ILE A 41 -6.74 -29.57 12.24
N LEU A 42 -6.99 -30.10 13.45
CA LEU A 42 -7.55 -29.35 14.56
C LEU A 42 -6.48 -29.22 15.64
N ASP A 43 -6.29 -28.02 16.17
CA ASP A 43 -5.44 -27.81 17.34
C ASP A 43 -6.09 -28.40 18.62
N PRO A 44 -5.38 -28.45 19.76
CA PRO A 44 -5.95 -28.95 21.02
C PRO A 44 -7.18 -28.18 21.54
N LYS A 45 -7.41 -26.95 21.06
CA LYS A 45 -8.58 -26.11 21.40
C LYS A 45 -9.70 -26.24 20.35
N GLY A 46 -9.53 -27.08 19.34
CA GLY A 46 -10.49 -27.30 18.26
C GLY A 46 -10.51 -26.22 17.18
N ARG A 47 -9.46 -25.38 17.12
CA ARG A 47 -9.20 -24.40 16.05
C ARG A 47 -8.84 -25.15 14.77
N PRO A 48 -9.54 -24.93 13.65
CA PRO A 48 -9.19 -25.56 12.39
C PRO A 48 -8.03 -24.85 11.71
N ILE A 49 -7.14 -25.67 11.15
CA ILE A 49 -5.91 -25.23 10.51
C ILE A 49 -5.75 -25.98 9.19
N ILE A 50 -5.42 -25.27 8.11
CA ILE A 50 -4.83 -25.86 6.90
C ILE A 50 -3.33 -25.62 7.00
N SER A 51 -2.52 -26.68 6.95
CA SER A 51 -1.07 -26.61 7.11
C SER A 51 -0.34 -27.17 5.90
N GLY A 52 0.89 -26.70 5.67
CA GLY A 52 1.77 -27.22 4.63
C GLY A 52 1.50 -26.68 3.23
N LEU A 53 0.83 -25.53 3.11
CA LEU A 53 0.58 -24.89 1.81
C LEU A 53 1.88 -24.34 1.23
N ALA A 54 2.11 -24.52 -0.07
CA ALA A 54 3.16 -23.77 -0.76
C ALA A 54 2.73 -22.31 -0.94
N LYS A 55 3.70 -21.42 -1.15
CA LYS A 55 3.44 -19.98 -1.36
C LYS A 55 2.36 -19.74 -2.44
N ASP A 56 2.51 -20.40 -3.57
CA ASP A 56 1.67 -20.15 -4.75
C ASP A 56 0.22 -20.63 -4.54
N ASP A 57 -0.02 -21.54 -3.59
CA ASP A 57 -1.35 -22.10 -3.29
C ASP A 57 -2.13 -21.30 -2.24
N VAL A 58 -1.47 -20.41 -1.48
CA VAL A 58 -2.10 -19.68 -0.37
C VAL A 58 -3.24 -18.79 -0.85
N GLU A 59 -3.02 -18.03 -1.92
CA GLU A 59 -4.01 -17.08 -2.44
C GLU A 59 -5.25 -17.80 -2.97
N ASP A 60 -5.05 -18.86 -3.75
CA ASP A 60 -6.14 -19.69 -4.27
C ASP A 60 -6.88 -20.42 -3.14
N THR A 61 -6.18 -20.84 -2.08
CA THR A 61 -6.79 -21.39 -0.87
C THR A 61 -7.71 -20.37 -0.18
N LEU A 62 -7.24 -19.14 0.03
CA LEU A 62 -8.03 -18.07 0.66
C LEU A 62 -9.26 -17.71 -0.19
N LYS A 63 -9.08 -17.65 -1.51
CA LYS A 63 -10.15 -17.43 -2.47
C LYS A 63 -11.22 -18.50 -2.42
N ASP A 64 -10.83 -19.77 -2.42
CA ASP A 64 -11.77 -20.88 -2.33
C ASP A 64 -12.50 -20.89 -0.99
N LEU A 65 -11.84 -20.51 0.10
CA LEU A 65 -12.47 -20.35 1.42
C LEU A 65 -13.45 -19.16 1.47
N GLY A 66 -13.32 -18.18 0.58
CA GLY A 66 -14.13 -16.95 0.58
C GLY A 66 -13.58 -15.89 1.54
N LEU A 67 -12.26 -15.90 1.80
CA LEU A 67 -11.55 -14.98 2.68
C LEU A 67 -10.80 -13.93 1.85
N LEU A 68 -11.55 -13.19 1.04
CA LEU A 68 -11.03 -12.19 0.10
C LEU A 68 -11.04 -10.79 0.71
N ALA A 69 -10.19 -9.90 0.21
CA ALA A 69 -10.27 -8.47 0.50
C ALA A 69 -11.60 -7.90 -0.04
N PHE A 70 -12.23 -7.00 0.71
CA PHE A 70 -13.52 -6.35 0.36
C PHE A 70 -14.71 -7.30 0.14
N GLY A 71 -14.53 -8.60 0.43
CA GLY A 71 -15.58 -9.60 0.37
C GLY A 71 -16.30 -9.77 1.71
N SER A 72 -17.53 -10.26 1.67
CA SER A 72 -18.22 -10.70 2.90
C SER A 72 -17.64 -12.04 3.34
N TRP A 73 -16.75 -12.00 4.33
CA TRP A 73 -16.26 -13.21 4.98
C TRP A 73 -17.44 -14.00 5.57
N PRO A 74 -17.34 -15.34 5.67
CA PRO A 74 -18.38 -16.12 6.32
C PRO A 74 -18.61 -15.60 7.74
N SER A 75 -19.88 -15.35 8.09
CA SER A 75 -20.28 -14.63 9.31
C SER A 75 -19.86 -15.29 10.64
N CYS A 76 -19.36 -16.53 10.59
CA CYS A 76 -18.84 -17.24 11.75
C CYS A 76 -17.35 -17.00 12.00
N ILE A 77 -16.63 -16.39 11.05
CA ILE A 77 -15.17 -16.19 11.09
C ILE A 77 -14.87 -14.86 11.75
N LEU A 78 -13.96 -14.88 12.74
CA LEU A 78 -13.44 -13.68 13.39
C LEU A 78 -12.14 -13.24 12.72
N THR A 79 -11.17 -14.15 12.59
CA THR A 79 -9.90 -13.88 11.91
C THR A 79 -9.39 -15.12 11.18
N CYS A 80 -8.54 -14.86 10.18
CA CYS A 80 -7.70 -15.87 9.55
C CYS A 80 -6.24 -15.53 9.83
N THR A 81 -5.52 -16.39 10.55
CA THR A 81 -4.11 -16.19 10.82
C THR A 81 -3.28 -17.01 9.84
N MET A 82 -2.48 -16.33 9.02
CA MET A 82 -1.46 -16.94 8.19
C MET A 82 -0.15 -17.04 8.99
N THR A 83 0.44 -18.24 9.06
CA THR A 83 1.68 -18.46 9.81
C THR A 83 2.74 -19.13 8.94
N THR A 84 4.00 -18.87 9.30
CA THR A 84 5.17 -19.57 8.74
C THR A 84 5.87 -20.38 9.83
N PRO A 85 6.79 -21.28 9.49
CA PRO A 85 7.66 -21.94 10.47
C PRO A 85 8.62 -20.99 11.19
N LEU A 86 8.88 -19.83 10.60
CA LEU A 86 9.63 -18.73 11.21
C LEU A 86 8.68 -17.89 12.07
N PRO A 87 9.17 -17.10 13.03
CA PRO A 87 8.32 -16.31 13.92
C PRO A 87 7.74 -15.07 13.21
N ILE A 88 7.07 -15.29 12.08
CA ILE A 88 6.32 -14.31 11.31
C ILE A 88 4.92 -14.87 11.05
N ARG A 89 3.94 -14.02 11.31
CA ARG A 89 2.53 -14.33 11.11
C ARG A 89 1.78 -13.10 10.63
N SER A 90 0.71 -13.32 9.89
CA SER A 90 -0.26 -12.29 9.56
C SER A 90 -1.64 -12.66 10.07
N VAL A 91 -2.38 -11.68 10.56
CA VAL A 91 -3.75 -11.84 11.06
C VAL A 91 -4.66 -11.04 10.14
N GLY A 92 -5.46 -11.76 9.35
CA GLY A 92 -6.45 -11.22 8.44
C GLY A 92 -7.81 -11.05 9.11
N MET A 93 -8.42 -9.90 8.82
CA MET A 93 -9.80 -9.51 9.11
C MET A 93 -10.50 -9.14 7.79
N SER A 94 -11.78 -8.78 7.85
CA SER A 94 -12.54 -8.37 6.65
C SER A 94 -11.99 -7.11 5.97
N ASP A 95 -11.26 -6.28 6.72
CA ASP A 95 -10.75 -4.98 6.31
C ASP A 95 -9.23 -4.94 6.05
N GLY A 96 -8.50 -6.04 6.27
CA GLY A 96 -7.08 -6.12 5.94
C GLY A 96 -6.30 -7.15 6.76
N TRP A 97 -4.97 -7.10 6.64
CA TRP A 97 -4.04 -8.07 7.20
C TRP A 97 -2.92 -7.37 7.97
N ASP A 98 -2.90 -7.56 9.29
CA ASP A 98 -1.79 -7.14 10.14
C ASP A 98 -0.67 -8.17 10.07
N ILE A 99 0.59 -7.75 10.01
CA ILE A 99 1.76 -8.63 9.99
C ILE A 99 2.56 -8.40 11.27
N TYR A 100 2.99 -9.49 11.89
CA TYR A 100 3.73 -9.48 13.14
C TYR A 100 4.98 -10.34 13.05
N THR A 101 6.04 -9.89 13.71
CA THR A 101 7.29 -10.64 13.92
C THR A 101 7.46 -11.01 15.39
N GLY A 102 8.21 -12.08 15.68
CA GLY A 102 8.68 -12.45 17.02
C GLY A 102 7.59 -12.49 18.09
N LYS A 103 7.80 -11.72 19.17
CA LYS A 103 6.89 -11.58 20.32
C LYS A 103 5.64 -10.72 20.02
N LYS A 104 5.08 -10.84 18.83
CA LYS A 104 3.91 -10.10 18.35
C LYS A 104 4.19 -8.60 18.16
N THR A 105 5.40 -8.26 17.76
CA THR A 105 5.71 -6.87 17.37
C THR A 105 5.06 -6.60 16.02
N PHE A 106 4.30 -5.51 15.92
CA PHE A 106 3.68 -5.10 14.66
C PHE A 106 4.76 -4.77 13.63
N PHE A 107 4.60 -5.28 12.42
CA PHE A 107 5.60 -5.20 11.36
C PHE A 107 5.12 -4.38 10.16
N ALA A 108 3.94 -4.70 9.63
CA ALA A 108 3.33 -4.01 8.50
C ALA A 108 1.82 -4.32 8.45
N PHE A 109 1.10 -3.54 7.66
CA PHE A 109 -0.29 -3.80 7.28
C PHE A 109 -0.35 -4.04 5.77
N ALA A 110 -1.26 -4.90 5.33
CA ALA A 110 -1.55 -5.14 3.93
C ALA A 110 -3.06 -5.22 3.71
N GLN A 111 -3.57 -4.49 2.72
CA GLN A 111 -4.99 -4.51 2.37
C GLN A 111 -5.39 -5.85 1.75
N PHE A 112 -4.51 -6.43 0.93
CA PHE A 112 -4.75 -7.68 0.20
C PHE A 112 -3.95 -8.85 0.78
N PRO A 113 -4.50 -10.07 0.75
CA PRO A 113 -3.79 -11.26 1.24
C PRO A 113 -2.51 -11.58 0.45
N SER A 114 -2.48 -11.26 -0.84
CA SER A 114 -1.31 -11.40 -1.72
C SER A 114 -0.13 -10.53 -1.25
N ASP A 115 -0.42 -9.29 -0.83
CA ASP A 115 0.58 -8.37 -0.31
C ASP A 115 1.09 -8.84 1.06
N ALA A 116 0.20 -9.31 1.93
CA ALA A 116 0.58 -9.88 3.22
C ALA A 116 1.50 -11.09 3.05
N LEU A 117 1.15 -11.99 2.13
CA LEU A 117 1.98 -13.15 1.76
C LEU A 117 3.34 -12.73 1.19
N SER A 118 3.37 -11.71 0.33
CA SER A 118 4.59 -11.17 -0.26
C SER A 118 5.52 -10.60 0.81
N ILE A 119 5.01 -9.78 1.72
CA ILE A 119 5.78 -9.19 2.83
C ILE A 119 6.32 -10.28 3.75
N MET A 120 5.48 -11.25 4.15
CA MET A 120 5.91 -12.37 4.98
C MET A 120 7.01 -13.19 4.30
N THR A 121 6.87 -13.46 3.01
CA THR A 121 7.87 -14.19 2.21
C THR A 121 9.19 -13.41 2.17
N LYS A 122 9.17 -12.12 1.85
CA LYS A 122 10.37 -11.26 1.82
C LYS A 122 11.09 -11.25 3.16
N ALA A 123 10.34 -11.12 4.26
CA ALA A 123 10.89 -11.10 5.60
C ALA A 123 11.60 -12.41 5.98
N CYS A 124 10.95 -13.53 5.64
CA CYS A 124 11.50 -14.87 5.85
C CYS A 124 12.76 -15.10 5.00
N THR A 125 12.70 -14.74 3.71
CA THR A 125 13.84 -14.85 2.79
C THR A 125 15.02 -14.02 3.26
N TYR A 126 14.79 -12.74 3.60
CA TYR A 126 15.85 -11.86 4.07
C TYR A 126 16.56 -12.42 5.29
N TYR A 127 15.81 -12.90 6.28
CA TYR A 127 16.38 -13.55 7.45
C TYR A 127 17.18 -14.82 7.09
N LEU A 128 16.62 -15.72 6.28
CA LEU A 128 17.29 -16.98 5.90
C LEU A 128 18.58 -16.75 5.09
N GLU A 129 18.67 -15.66 4.34
CA GLU A 129 19.85 -15.30 3.56
C GLU A 129 20.96 -14.63 4.39
N HIS A 130 20.60 -13.98 5.50
CA HIS A 130 21.53 -13.18 6.30
C HIS A 130 21.79 -13.76 7.71
N GLU A 131 21.07 -14.81 8.13
CA GLU A 131 21.26 -15.41 9.44
C GLU A 131 22.66 -16.02 9.60
N ASN A 132 23.22 -15.88 10.80
CA ASN A 132 24.47 -16.50 11.19
C ASN A 132 24.30 -17.25 12.51
N TYR A 133 23.57 -18.38 12.44
CA TYR A 133 23.27 -19.26 13.58
C TYR A 133 22.56 -18.58 14.77
N GLN A 134 21.73 -17.59 14.48
CA GLN A 134 20.92 -16.87 15.45
C GLN A 134 19.44 -17.03 15.09
N SER A 135 18.55 -16.95 16.08
CA SER A 135 17.11 -16.93 15.83
C SER A 135 16.69 -15.63 15.11
N MET A 136 15.52 -15.62 14.46
CA MET A 136 15.00 -14.40 13.83
C MET A 136 14.80 -13.26 14.84
N GLU A 137 14.45 -13.57 16.09
CA GLU A 137 14.34 -12.56 17.13
C GLU A 137 15.71 -11.93 17.46
N GLU A 138 16.74 -12.75 17.69
CA GLU A 138 18.10 -12.27 17.91
C GLU A 138 18.67 -11.54 16.69
N PHE A 139 18.33 -12.00 15.48
CA PHE A 139 18.69 -11.34 14.23
C PHE A 139 18.14 -9.92 14.17
N ILE A 140 16.85 -9.76 14.44
CA ILE A 140 16.16 -8.47 14.41
C ILE A 140 16.68 -7.56 15.52
N ASP A 141 16.91 -8.10 16.73
CA ASP A 141 17.46 -7.33 17.85
C ASP A 141 18.88 -6.83 17.56
N ASN A 142 19.71 -7.64 16.90
CA ASN A 142 21.08 -7.27 16.52
C ASN A 142 21.14 -6.27 15.35
N MET A 143 20.25 -6.44 14.37
CA MET A 143 20.16 -5.54 13.21
C MET A 143 19.51 -4.19 13.56
N GLY A 144 18.61 -4.21 14.55
CA GLY A 144 17.66 -3.14 14.81
C GLY A 144 16.36 -3.35 14.03
N TYR A 145 15.23 -3.17 14.71
CA TYR A 145 13.90 -3.47 14.16
C TYR A 145 13.58 -2.67 12.90
N GLU A 146 13.87 -1.36 12.91
CA GLU A 146 13.62 -0.49 11.76
C GLU A 146 14.52 -0.85 10.56
N ALA A 147 15.80 -1.12 10.80
CA ALA A 147 16.70 -1.54 9.72
C ALA A 147 16.26 -2.85 9.07
N PHE A 148 15.79 -3.81 9.87
CA PHE A 148 15.21 -5.05 9.34
C PHE A 148 13.93 -4.79 8.55
N ARG A 149 13.01 -3.99 9.11
CA ARG A 149 11.77 -3.60 8.43
C ARG A 149 12.06 -2.93 7.10
N ASP A 150 13.01 -2.01 7.08
CA ASP A 150 13.42 -1.30 5.88
C ASP A 150 14.01 -2.24 4.83
N ALA A 151 14.88 -3.18 5.22
CA ALA A 151 15.49 -4.11 4.28
C ALA A 151 14.46 -5.04 3.62
N VAL A 152 13.42 -5.41 4.37
CA VAL A 152 12.35 -6.29 3.92
C VAL A 152 11.31 -5.58 3.07
N LEU A 153 10.90 -4.37 3.48
CA LEU A 153 9.90 -3.58 2.77
C LEU A 153 10.50 -2.83 1.56
N GLY A 154 11.83 -2.74 1.48
CA GLY A 154 12.54 -2.09 0.37
C GLY A 154 12.93 -0.63 0.63
N ASN A 155 13.01 -0.22 1.90
CA ASN A 155 13.46 1.10 2.33
C ASN A 155 14.98 1.17 2.61
N THR A 156 15.72 0.06 2.59
CA THR A 156 17.20 0.09 2.61
C THR A 156 17.82 -0.60 1.39
N MET A 157 18.72 0.11 0.72
CA MET A 157 19.45 -0.37 -0.45
C MET A 157 20.57 -1.34 -0.07
N PRO A 158 20.72 -2.49 -0.74
CA PRO A 158 21.96 -3.27 -0.73
C PRO A 158 22.95 -2.64 -1.73
N GLY A 159 24.03 -2.04 -1.21
CA GLY A 159 25.18 -1.64 -2.03
C GLY A 159 25.21 -0.17 -2.44
N ALA A 160 25.19 0.76 -1.47
CA ALA A 160 25.56 2.15 -1.72
C ALA A 160 27.04 2.26 -2.15
N SER A 161 27.30 2.03 -3.44
CA SER A 161 28.35 2.74 -4.16
C SER A 161 27.76 4.08 -4.62
N GLU A 162 28.49 5.16 -4.39
CA GLU A 162 28.17 6.49 -4.89
C GLU A 162 27.93 6.46 -6.40
N GLY A 163 26.74 6.91 -6.82
CA GLY A 163 26.40 7.19 -8.20
C GLY A 163 25.62 6.08 -8.89
N GLU A 164 24.46 6.45 -9.42
CA GLU A 164 23.67 5.71 -10.42
C GLU A 164 22.73 4.60 -9.89
N ALA A 165 21.79 4.97 -9.01
CA ALA A 165 20.45 4.41 -9.04
C ALA A 165 19.47 5.59 -9.03
N GLY A 166 18.64 5.70 -10.08
CA GLY A 166 17.76 6.83 -10.29
C GLY A 166 16.74 6.99 -9.17
N ASP A 167 17.01 7.93 -8.28
CA ASP A 167 16.04 8.67 -7.48
C ASP A 167 14.88 9.09 -8.37
N TYR A 168 13.66 8.68 -8.02
CA TYR A 168 12.53 9.51 -8.37
C TYR A 168 11.85 10.01 -7.11
N TYR A 169 11.45 9.15 -6.16
CA TYR A 169 10.66 9.59 -4.99
C TYR A 169 11.08 8.94 -3.66
N GLY A 170 12.39 8.87 -3.40
CA GLY A 170 12.94 8.46 -2.11
C GLY A 170 12.93 9.61 -1.11
N GLY A 171 12.24 9.46 0.03
CA GLY A 171 12.41 10.44 1.09
C GLY A 171 11.48 10.34 2.30
N GLY A 172 12.02 9.87 3.43
CA GLY A 172 11.49 10.20 4.76
C GLY A 172 11.72 11.68 5.12
N PHE A 173 11.38 12.08 6.35
CA PHE A 173 11.33 13.45 6.89
C PHE A 173 12.50 14.40 6.54
N ALA A 174 13.65 13.86 6.15
CA ALA A 174 14.87 14.59 5.83
C ALA A 174 15.49 14.20 4.48
N SER A 175 14.68 13.88 3.46
CA SER A 175 15.24 13.72 2.11
C SER A 175 15.77 15.07 1.60
N PRO A 176 17.04 15.16 1.16
CA PRO A 176 17.66 16.43 0.76
C PRO A 176 16.95 17.13 -0.40
N ASP A 177 16.16 16.39 -1.19
CA ASP A 177 15.68 16.81 -2.50
C ASP A 177 14.20 17.22 -2.55
N VAL A 178 13.46 17.11 -1.44
CA VAL A 178 12.06 17.59 -1.34
C VAL A 178 12.04 18.89 -0.54
N PRO A 179 11.76 20.05 -1.16
CA PRO A 179 11.68 21.31 -0.44
C PRO A 179 10.62 21.25 0.66
N PRO A 180 10.85 21.91 1.81
CA PRO A 180 9.85 21.96 2.86
C PRO A 180 8.53 22.54 2.36
N LEU A 181 7.44 21.79 2.54
CA LEU A 181 6.09 22.22 2.21
C LEU A 181 5.71 23.46 3.03
N LYS A 182 5.13 24.47 2.37
CA LYS A 182 4.62 25.69 3.02
C LYS A 182 3.13 25.83 2.80
N GLU A 183 2.50 26.65 3.63
CA GLU A 183 1.11 27.03 3.43
C GLU A 183 0.88 27.60 2.04
N GLY A 184 -0.08 27.03 1.32
CA GLY A 184 -0.41 27.38 -0.05
C GLY A 184 0.39 26.64 -1.11
N ASP A 185 1.33 25.76 -0.76
CA ASP A 185 1.95 24.84 -1.72
C ASP A 185 1.04 23.63 -1.99
N PHE A 186 1.05 23.13 -3.23
CA PHE A 186 0.38 21.87 -3.54
C PHE A 186 1.21 20.69 -3.04
N VAL A 187 0.53 19.69 -2.49
CA VAL A 187 1.11 18.45 -2.00
C VAL A 187 1.57 17.61 -3.19
N ARG A 188 2.72 16.97 -3.03
CA ARG A 188 3.36 16.07 -3.99
C ARG A 188 3.48 14.66 -3.40
N PRO A 189 3.63 13.62 -4.23
CA PRO A 189 3.79 12.23 -3.74
C PRO A 189 4.94 12.07 -2.73
N GLU A 190 5.99 12.87 -2.90
CA GLU A 190 7.21 12.85 -2.07
C GLU A 190 7.07 13.55 -0.73
N ASN A 191 6.00 14.32 -0.52
CA ASN A 191 5.87 15.05 0.74
C ASN A 191 5.62 14.06 1.87
N ASN A 192 6.33 14.27 2.98
CA ASN A 192 6.19 13.47 4.18
C ASN A 192 4.79 13.65 4.79
N ILE A 193 4.19 12.57 5.29
CA ILE A 193 2.85 12.60 5.86
C ILE A 193 2.78 13.56 7.06
N MET A 194 3.76 13.52 7.98
CA MET A 194 3.79 14.42 9.13
C MET A 194 3.88 15.89 8.70
N GLN A 195 4.74 16.20 7.73
CA GLN A 195 4.85 17.55 7.19
C GLN A 195 3.53 18.04 6.56
N ILE A 196 2.84 17.17 5.82
CA ILE A 196 1.53 17.50 5.23
C ILE A 196 0.54 17.86 6.32
N ILE A 197 0.42 17.06 7.39
CA ILE A 197 -0.56 17.32 8.46
C ILE A 197 -0.14 18.48 9.37
N GLU A 198 1.15 18.80 9.48
CA GLU A 198 1.62 20.00 10.19
C GLU A 198 1.23 21.29 9.45
N VAL A 199 1.39 21.31 8.13
CA VAL A 199 1.05 22.46 7.29
C VAL A 199 -0.47 22.54 7.03
N TYR A 200 -1.10 21.38 6.86
CA TYR A 200 -2.53 21.22 6.57
C TYR A 200 -3.18 20.23 7.56
N PRO A 201 -3.49 20.66 8.80
CA PRO A 201 -4.09 19.79 9.81
C PRO A 201 -5.40 19.11 9.38
N GLU A 202 -6.13 19.71 8.44
CA GLU A 202 -7.35 19.15 7.86
C GLU A 202 -7.10 17.87 7.04
N MET A 203 -5.86 17.64 6.61
CA MET A 203 -5.48 16.42 5.89
C MET A 203 -5.41 15.19 6.80
N GLY A 204 -5.29 15.37 8.12
CA GLY A 204 -5.30 14.25 9.07
C GLY A 204 -6.59 13.42 8.96
N PRO A 205 -7.77 14.01 9.23
CA PRO A 205 -9.06 13.33 9.06
C PRO A 205 -9.28 12.80 7.64
N PHE A 206 -8.87 13.55 6.61
CA PHE A 206 -9.00 13.15 5.21
C PHE A 206 -8.23 11.85 4.92
N LEU A 207 -6.95 11.78 5.28
CA LEU A 207 -6.13 10.57 5.09
C LEU A 207 -6.69 9.39 5.91
N MET A 208 -7.26 9.65 7.08
CA MET A 208 -7.94 8.61 7.88
C MET A 208 -9.20 8.06 7.19
N GLU A 209 -10.00 8.90 6.52
CA GLU A 209 -11.16 8.46 5.72
C GLU A 209 -10.73 7.57 4.55
N TYR A 210 -9.56 7.86 3.97
CA TYR A 210 -8.92 7.02 2.98
C TYR A 210 -8.43 5.69 3.55
N GLY A 211 -8.43 5.46 4.86
CA GLY A 211 -7.96 4.22 5.48
C GLY A 211 -6.53 4.29 6.03
N MET A 212 -5.87 5.44 5.95
CA MET A 212 -4.58 5.69 6.60
C MET A 212 -4.79 6.05 8.08
N SER A 213 -5.34 5.11 8.86
CA SER A 213 -5.67 5.30 10.28
C SER A 213 -4.45 5.52 11.18
N CYS A 214 -3.23 5.27 10.68
CA CYS A 214 -1.96 5.47 11.37
C CYS A 214 -1.38 6.89 11.22
N VAL A 215 -2.08 7.81 10.53
CA VAL A 215 -1.67 9.21 10.35
C VAL A 215 -1.56 9.91 11.72
N GLY A 216 -0.35 10.37 12.06
CA GLY A 216 -0.02 10.96 13.36
C GLY A 216 0.66 10.00 14.35
N CYS A 217 0.84 8.73 13.98
CA CYS A 217 1.68 7.77 14.71
C CYS A 217 3.17 7.95 14.38
N PHE A 218 4.09 7.36 15.13
CA PHE A 218 5.53 7.46 14.85
C PHE A 218 5.89 7.01 13.42
N VAL A 219 5.11 6.09 12.82
CA VAL A 219 5.30 5.63 11.43
C VAL A 219 5.12 6.76 10.40
N SER A 220 4.19 7.69 10.62
CA SER A 220 3.97 8.80 9.69
C SER A 220 5.08 9.86 9.70
N TYR A 221 6.04 9.75 10.63
CA TYR A 221 7.22 10.61 10.64
C TYR A 221 8.23 10.19 9.57
N ASP A 222 8.32 8.91 9.22
CA ASP A 222 9.35 8.40 8.31
C ASP A 222 8.83 7.99 6.93
N GLU A 223 7.55 8.22 6.62
CA GLU A 223 6.91 7.82 5.37
C GLU A 223 6.41 9.03 4.55
N ASN A 224 6.59 9.00 3.23
CA ASN A 224 5.97 9.97 2.31
C ASN A 224 4.59 9.52 1.81
N LEU A 225 3.84 10.44 1.22
CA LEU A 225 2.48 10.19 0.77
C LEU A 225 2.39 9.03 -0.23
N TRP A 226 3.37 8.90 -1.12
CA TRP A 226 3.41 7.78 -2.06
C TRP A 226 3.64 6.44 -1.35
N GLN A 227 4.64 6.36 -0.49
CA GLN A 227 4.94 5.15 0.27
C GLN A 227 3.73 4.74 1.12
N ALA A 228 3.08 5.69 1.79
CA ALA A 228 1.87 5.44 2.56
C ALA A 228 0.74 4.93 1.68
N ALA A 229 0.42 5.61 0.58
CA ALA A 229 -0.61 5.15 -0.35
C ALA A 229 -0.31 3.75 -0.91
N GLN A 230 0.95 3.47 -1.25
CA GLN A 230 1.38 2.16 -1.75
C GLN A 230 1.27 1.05 -0.70
N SER A 231 1.68 1.30 0.56
CA SER A 231 1.54 0.39 1.69
C SER A 231 0.07 0.01 1.94
N HIS A 232 -0.85 0.88 1.54
CA HIS A 232 -2.29 0.72 1.70
C HIS A 232 -3.03 0.36 0.39
N GLY A 233 -2.31 0.14 -0.72
CA GLY A 233 -2.90 -0.25 -2.01
C GLY A 233 -3.77 0.83 -2.66
N MET A 234 -3.52 2.10 -2.34
CA MET A 234 -4.29 3.26 -2.79
C MET A 234 -3.60 3.95 -3.97
N ASP A 235 -4.40 4.56 -4.84
CA ASP A 235 -3.86 5.42 -5.90
C ASP A 235 -3.50 6.78 -5.30
N VAL A 236 -2.19 7.04 -5.18
CA VAL A 236 -1.67 8.31 -4.67
C VAL A 236 -2.10 9.50 -5.51
N PHE A 237 -2.33 9.32 -6.81
CA PHE A 237 -2.68 10.42 -7.71
C PHE A 237 -4.12 10.86 -7.53
N GLU A 238 -5.02 9.95 -7.16
CA GLU A 238 -6.40 10.29 -6.76
C GLU A 238 -6.38 11.06 -5.44
N ILE A 239 -5.64 10.57 -4.44
CA ILE A 239 -5.46 11.24 -3.14
C ILE A 239 -4.90 12.66 -3.32
N ILE A 240 -3.83 12.81 -4.11
CA ILE A 240 -3.20 14.11 -4.39
C ILE A 240 -4.15 15.04 -5.13
N GLY A 241 -4.95 14.52 -6.07
CA GLY A 241 -5.99 15.26 -6.76
C GLY A 241 -6.92 15.97 -5.77
N GLU A 242 -7.56 15.20 -4.90
CA GLU A 242 -8.49 15.71 -3.90
C GLU A 242 -7.83 16.64 -2.86
N MET A 243 -6.64 16.29 -2.38
CA MET A 243 -5.89 17.14 -1.44
C MET A 243 -5.57 18.51 -2.05
N ASN A 244 -5.11 18.52 -3.31
CA ASN A 244 -4.75 19.75 -3.99
C ASN A 244 -5.98 20.56 -4.42
N GLU A 245 -7.11 19.93 -4.68
CA GLU A 245 -8.39 20.63 -4.83
C GLU A 245 -8.78 21.37 -3.55
N PHE A 246 -8.73 20.69 -2.41
CA PHE A 246 -9.02 21.32 -1.13
C PHE A 246 -8.11 22.52 -0.88
N ILE A 247 -6.81 22.39 -1.18
CA ILE A 247 -5.83 23.48 -1.05
C ILE A 247 -6.14 24.61 -2.05
N ALA A 248 -6.49 24.29 -3.29
CA ALA A 248 -6.88 25.26 -4.31
C ALA A 248 -8.07 26.11 -3.84
N ASP A 249 -9.10 25.46 -3.28
CA ASP A 249 -10.30 26.12 -2.77
C ASP A 249 -10.01 26.95 -1.51
N LYS A 250 -9.24 26.41 -0.56
CA LYS A 250 -8.83 27.10 0.68
C LYS A 250 -8.08 28.39 0.39
N TYR A 251 -7.16 28.37 -0.58
CA TYR A 251 -6.31 29.51 -0.92
C TYR A 251 -6.80 30.31 -2.15
N LYS A 252 -7.94 29.94 -2.74
CA LYS A 252 -8.55 30.59 -3.92
C LYS A 252 -7.57 30.73 -5.09
N LYS A 253 -6.81 29.67 -5.36
CA LYS A 253 -5.84 29.61 -6.46
C LYS A 253 -6.22 28.50 -7.45
N PRO A 254 -5.97 28.67 -8.76
CA PRO A 254 -6.23 27.61 -9.73
C PRO A 254 -5.28 26.43 -9.51
N LEU A 255 -5.76 25.21 -9.79
CA LEU A 255 -4.98 23.98 -9.71
C LEU A 255 -4.05 23.85 -10.92
N LEU A 256 -4.58 24.14 -12.11
CA LEU A 256 -3.83 24.21 -13.36
C LEU A 256 -3.90 25.60 -13.97
N THR A 257 -2.83 26.01 -14.64
CA THR A 257 -2.74 27.27 -15.38
C THR A 257 -2.11 27.04 -16.75
N ASN A 258 -2.14 28.06 -17.60
CA ASN A 258 -1.42 28.02 -18.88
C ASN A 258 0.09 27.78 -18.74
N ASP A 259 0.66 28.11 -17.58
CA ASP A 259 2.09 27.97 -17.29
C ASP A 259 2.42 26.61 -16.66
N THR A 260 1.41 25.78 -16.35
CA THR A 260 1.65 24.44 -15.80
C THR A 260 2.35 23.57 -16.85
N PRO A 261 3.53 22.99 -16.55
CA PRO A 261 4.25 22.13 -17.49
C PRO A 261 3.64 20.73 -17.56
N MET A 262 3.85 20.04 -18.69
CA MET A 262 3.42 18.65 -18.88
C MET A 262 4.01 17.72 -17.83
N GLU A 263 5.23 17.99 -17.36
CA GLU A 263 5.86 17.31 -16.24
C GLU A 263 4.96 17.30 -15.00
N THR A 264 4.30 18.41 -14.64
CA THR A 264 3.38 18.46 -13.50
C THR A 264 2.16 17.57 -13.71
N ILE A 265 1.63 17.50 -14.92
CA ILE A 265 0.52 16.60 -15.24
C ILE A 265 0.96 15.15 -15.05
N LEU A 266 2.13 14.76 -15.58
CA LEU A 266 2.62 13.38 -15.45
C LEU A 266 2.96 12.97 -14.03
N THR A 267 3.46 13.91 -13.23
CA THR A 267 4.01 13.63 -11.90
C THR A 267 2.99 13.82 -10.77
N MET A 268 1.91 14.57 -11.01
CA MET A 268 0.92 14.87 -9.98
C MET A 268 -0.50 14.48 -10.39
N TYR A 269 -0.82 14.54 -11.69
CA TYR A 269 -2.19 14.34 -12.17
C TYR A 269 -2.27 13.45 -13.43
N PRO A 270 -1.63 12.27 -13.48
CA PRO A 270 -1.60 11.42 -14.67
C PRO A 270 -3.00 10.97 -15.12
N GLN A 271 -3.99 10.96 -14.22
CA GLN A 271 -5.40 10.70 -14.54
C GLN A 271 -6.02 11.74 -15.50
N LEU A 272 -5.34 12.87 -15.74
CA LEU A 272 -5.75 13.88 -16.72
C LEU A 272 -5.31 13.58 -18.15
N LEU A 273 -4.37 12.65 -18.36
CA LEU A 273 -3.86 12.32 -19.70
C LEU A 273 -4.96 12.00 -20.73
N PRO A 274 -6.05 11.28 -20.39
CA PRO A 274 -7.15 11.05 -21.33
C PRO A 274 -7.77 12.35 -21.86
N VAL A 275 -7.89 13.40 -21.03
CA VAL A 275 -8.47 14.70 -21.43
C VAL A 275 -7.63 15.36 -22.54
N PHE A 276 -6.30 15.29 -22.42
CA PHE A 276 -5.39 15.81 -23.46
C PHE A 276 -5.49 15.00 -24.76
N GLN A 277 -5.66 13.68 -24.66
CA GLN A 277 -5.79 12.79 -25.82
C GLN A 277 -7.11 13.02 -26.56
N GLU A 278 -8.22 13.22 -25.84
CA GLU A 278 -9.53 13.52 -26.42
C GLU A 278 -9.53 14.84 -27.20
N GLU A 279 -8.83 15.85 -26.68
CA GLU A 279 -8.59 17.13 -27.36
C GLU A 279 -7.52 17.07 -28.45
N LYS A 280 -6.98 15.87 -28.73
CA LYS A 280 -5.96 15.59 -29.76
C LYS A 280 -4.68 16.40 -29.56
N ILE A 281 -4.36 16.72 -28.32
CA ILE A 281 -3.11 17.39 -27.96
C ILE A 281 -2.01 16.34 -27.90
N ALA A 282 -1.00 16.51 -28.75
CA ALA A 282 0.13 15.59 -28.80
C ALA A 282 1.06 15.78 -27.59
N MET A 283 1.66 14.68 -27.12
CA MET A 283 2.71 14.76 -26.10
C MET A 283 3.92 15.54 -26.63
N PRO A 284 4.43 16.52 -25.86
CA PRO A 284 5.58 17.31 -26.27
C PRO A 284 6.87 16.49 -26.18
N SER A 285 7.90 16.89 -26.93
CA SER A 285 9.24 16.31 -26.80
C SER A 285 9.99 16.82 -25.56
N ASP A 286 9.66 18.03 -25.09
CA ASP A 286 10.17 18.62 -23.85
C ASP A 286 9.05 18.65 -22.80
N MET A 287 9.22 17.95 -21.68
CA MET A 287 8.21 17.86 -20.61
C MET A 287 8.02 19.18 -19.86
N LYS A 288 8.91 20.16 -20.04
CA LYS A 288 8.72 21.53 -19.53
C LYS A 288 7.76 22.35 -20.39
N THR A 289 7.32 21.83 -21.54
CA THR A 289 6.32 22.49 -22.37
C THR A 289 5.03 22.68 -21.58
N THR A 290 4.49 23.89 -21.59
CA THR A 290 3.32 24.26 -20.79
C THR A 290 2.01 23.94 -21.49
N ILE A 291 0.93 23.78 -20.71
CA ILE A 291 -0.44 23.60 -21.22
C ILE A 291 -0.77 24.67 -22.27
N GLY A 292 -0.49 25.95 -21.98
CA GLY A 292 -0.79 27.05 -22.89
C GLY A 292 0.02 27.02 -24.20
N THR A 293 1.19 26.38 -24.20
CA THR A 293 1.98 26.15 -25.42
C THR A 293 1.39 24.99 -26.21
N MET A 294 1.12 23.86 -25.55
CA MET A 294 0.52 22.67 -26.18
C MET A 294 -0.86 22.97 -26.81
N CYS A 295 -1.72 23.70 -26.10
CA CYS A 295 -3.02 24.13 -26.60
C CYS A 295 -2.91 25.02 -27.84
N ARG A 296 -1.95 25.95 -27.84
CA ARG A 296 -1.70 26.86 -28.97
C ARG A 296 -1.25 26.10 -30.21
N ASP A 297 -0.35 25.14 -30.04
CA ASP A 297 0.17 24.33 -31.14
C ASP A 297 -0.89 23.39 -31.71
N ALA A 298 -1.81 22.89 -30.86
CA ALA A 298 -2.94 22.06 -31.25
C ALA A 298 -4.16 22.85 -31.76
N GLY A 299 -4.21 24.18 -31.56
CA GLY A 299 -5.39 25.00 -31.88
C GLY A 299 -6.57 24.80 -30.93
N VAL A 300 -6.31 24.36 -29.69
CA VAL A 300 -7.29 24.11 -28.63
C VAL A 300 -7.38 25.33 -27.71
N ASP A 301 -8.58 25.63 -27.20
CA ASP A 301 -8.75 26.66 -26.16
C ASP A 301 -8.25 26.13 -24.81
N SER A 302 -7.14 26.71 -24.33
CA SER A 302 -6.56 26.36 -23.03
C SER A 302 -7.50 26.53 -21.85
N ALA A 303 -8.41 27.51 -21.88
CA ALA A 303 -9.33 27.74 -20.77
C ALA A 303 -10.38 26.61 -20.69
N ALA A 304 -10.85 26.15 -21.85
CA ALA A 304 -11.76 25.02 -21.94
C ALA A 304 -11.09 23.70 -21.53
N LEU A 305 -9.83 23.46 -21.94
CA LEU A 305 -9.09 22.27 -21.51
C LEU A 305 -8.88 22.25 -19.99
N ILE A 306 -8.44 23.37 -19.40
CA ILE A 306 -8.24 23.48 -17.96
C ILE A 306 -9.55 23.22 -17.21
N ALA A 307 -10.67 23.79 -17.67
CA ALA A 307 -11.98 23.54 -17.07
C ALA A 307 -12.37 22.06 -17.10
N LYS A 308 -12.10 21.35 -18.20
CA LYS A 308 -12.32 19.89 -18.28
C LYS A 308 -11.43 19.10 -17.33
N CYS A 309 -10.16 19.50 -17.19
CA CYS A 309 -9.26 18.88 -16.23
C CYS A 309 -9.77 19.07 -14.79
N ASP A 310 -10.23 20.28 -14.46
CA ASP A 310 -10.82 20.58 -13.16
C ASP A 310 -12.12 19.79 -12.91
N GLU A 311 -12.94 19.55 -13.93
CA GLU A 311 -14.14 18.71 -13.84
C GLU A 311 -13.79 17.24 -13.59
N ARG A 312 -12.75 16.73 -14.27
CA ARG A 312 -12.27 15.36 -14.14
C ARG A 312 -11.71 15.07 -12.75
N LEU A 313 -10.87 15.95 -12.21
CA LEU A 313 -10.33 15.79 -10.85
C LEU A 313 -11.46 15.79 -9.81
N ARG A 314 -12.50 16.60 -10.02
CA ARG A 314 -13.65 16.73 -9.10
C ARG A 314 -14.64 15.56 -9.17
N GLY A 315 -14.32 14.50 -9.91
CA GLY A 315 -15.17 13.31 -10.05
C GLY A 315 -16.52 13.57 -10.74
N LYS A 316 -16.66 14.65 -11.52
CA LYS A 316 -17.94 15.00 -12.17
C LYS A 316 -18.24 14.23 -13.46
N ASP A 317 -17.30 13.42 -13.93
CA ASP A 317 -17.44 12.61 -15.15
C ASP A 317 -17.97 11.19 -14.88
N GLU A 318 -18.22 10.80 -13.63
CA GLU A 318 -18.79 9.48 -13.27
C GLU A 318 -20.28 9.55 -12.85
N ALA A 319 -21.09 10.33 -13.57
CA ALA A 319 -22.55 10.38 -13.43
C ALA A 319 -23.30 9.91 -14.69
#